data_AF-A0A0S9QIW7-F1
#
_entry.id   AF-A0A0S9QIW7-F1
#
_cell.length_a   1.000
_cell.length_b   1.000
_cell.length_c   1.000
_cell.angle_alpha   90.00
_cell.angle_beta   90.00
_cell.angle_gamma   90.00
#
_symmetry.space_group_name_H-M   'P 1'
#
loop_
_entity.id
_entity.type
_entity.pdbx_description
1 polymer ?
#
loop_
_entity_poly.entity_id
_entity_poly.type
_entity_poly.pdbx_seq_one_letter_code
_entity_poly.pdbx_strand_id
1 'polypeptide(L)'
;MSLISHAAFTMGPNDGARILITFLIAFFPIVVVTITGLLATPEELVELSRYLRAGRYREVTQIRLPFAMPCIFSALRASMTLAIVGAVVAELVAADRGLGFFIAYSTSMFRIPAAFAGLRLLIVISLSLFQLVPEVQPLAAPWSLPKR
;
A
#
# COMPACT_ATOMS: atom_id res chain seq x y z
N MET A 1 -5.20 -34.16 5.39
CA MET A 1 -4.74 -34.21 3.98
C MET A 1 -5.67 -33.51 2.97
N SER A 2 -6.90 -33.07 3.33
CA SER A 2 -7.82 -32.38 2.39
C SER A 2 -7.67 -30.85 2.41
N LEU A 3 -7.36 -30.24 3.57
CA LEU A 3 -7.20 -28.78 3.71
C LEU A 3 -5.97 -28.21 2.99
N ILE A 4 -4.88 -28.99 2.91
CA ILE A 4 -3.65 -28.57 2.22
C ILE A 4 -3.86 -28.62 0.70
N SER A 5 -4.68 -29.56 0.20
CA SER A 5 -4.99 -29.68 -1.23
C SER A 5 -5.97 -28.62 -1.71
N HIS A 6 -6.91 -28.15 -0.88
CA HIS A 6 -7.73 -26.98 -1.21
C HIS A 6 -6.90 -25.71 -1.21
N ALA A 7 -6.05 -25.50 -0.20
CA ALA A 7 -5.15 -24.34 -0.17
C ALA A 7 -4.19 -24.31 -1.38
N ALA A 8 -3.65 -25.47 -1.78
CA ALA A 8 -2.76 -25.62 -2.93
C ALA A 8 -3.47 -25.62 -4.30
N PHE A 9 -4.80 -25.76 -4.35
CA PHE A 9 -5.59 -25.66 -5.59
C PHE A 9 -6.25 -24.27 -5.75
N THR A 10 -6.51 -23.59 -4.63
CA THR A 10 -6.96 -22.19 -4.62
C THR A 10 -5.80 -21.21 -4.81
N MET A 11 -4.61 -21.53 -4.27
CA MET A 11 -3.37 -20.85 -4.63
C MET A 11 -2.80 -21.56 -5.87
N GLY A 12 -2.87 -20.93 -7.04
CA GLY A 12 -2.09 -21.38 -8.19
C GLY A 12 -0.59 -21.46 -7.82
N PRO A 13 0.22 -22.25 -8.55
CA PRO A 13 1.65 -22.44 -8.24
C PRO A 13 2.43 -21.13 -8.05
N ASN A 14 1.96 -20.04 -8.66
CA ASN A 14 2.58 -18.72 -8.66
C ASN A 14 1.93 -17.68 -7.74
N ASP A 15 0.89 -18.03 -6.98
CA ASP A 15 0.18 -17.03 -6.15
C ASP A 15 1.07 -16.48 -5.03
N GLY A 16 1.91 -17.33 -4.43
CA GLY A 16 2.92 -16.89 -3.47
C GLY A 16 3.92 -15.88 -4.07
N ALA A 17 4.40 -16.14 -5.30
CA ALA A 17 5.33 -15.26 -5.99
C ALA A 17 4.68 -13.92 -6.36
N ARG A 18 3.42 -13.93 -6.81
CA ARG A 18 2.65 -12.71 -7.13
C ARG A 18 2.46 -11.82 -5.92
N ILE A 19 2.05 -12.41 -4.79
CA ILE A 19 1.87 -11.70 -3.53
C ILE A 19 3.22 -11.14 -3.06
N LEU A 20 4.29 -11.94 -3.14
CA LEU A 20 5.63 -11.51 -2.73
C LEU A 20 6.15 -10.33 -3.56
N ILE A 21 6.01 -10.38 -4.89
CA ILE A 21 6.43 -9.28 -5.79
C ILE A 21 5.63 -8.02 -5.49
N THR A 22 4.31 -8.14 -5.37
CA THR A 22 3.41 -7.02 -5.02
C THR A 22 3.77 -6.42 -3.67
N PHE A 23 4.02 -7.27 -2.67
CA PHE A 23 4.41 -6.87 -1.33
C PHE A 23 5.75 -6.14 -1.35
N LEU A 24 6.77 -6.65 -2.04
CA LEU A 24 8.08 -6.00 -2.13
C LEU A 24 7.99 -4.62 -2.79
N ILE A 25 7.23 -4.49 -3.88
CA ILE A 25 7.02 -3.21 -4.58
C ILE A 25 6.37 -2.17 -3.66
N ALA A 26 5.46 -2.60 -2.78
CA ALA A 26 4.78 -1.72 -1.83
C ALA A 26 5.63 -1.44 -0.57
N PHE A 27 6.36 -2.44 -0.08
CA PHE A 27 7.05 -2.40 1.21
C PHE A 27 8.22 -1.42 1.22
N PHE A 28 9.08 -1.47 0.20
CA PHE A 28 10.25 -0.60 0.12
C PHE A 28 9.93 0.90 0.21
N PRO A 29 9.03 1.45 -0.62
CA PRO A 29 8.70 2.87 -0.54
C PRO A 29 8.03 3.27 0.78
N ILE A 30 7.22 2.39 1.39
CA ILE A 30 6.66 2.65 2.74
C ILE A 30 7.79 2.84 3.74
N VAL A 31 8.76 1.91 3.78
CA VAL A 31 9.88 1.97 4.73
C VAL A 31 10.73 3.21 4.51
N VAL A 32 11.11 3.50 3.26
CA VAL A 32 11.98 4.64 2.93
C VAL A 32 11.31 5.96 3.34
N VAL A 33 10.06 6.18 2.94
CA VAL A 33 9.37 7.44 3.26
C VAL A 33 9.05 7.54 4.75
N THR A 34 8.78 6.42 5.44
CA THR A 34 8.62 6.41 6.90
C THR A 34 9.90 6.85 7.61
N ILE A 35 11.06 6.35 7.18
CA ILE A 35 12.36 6.76 7.73
C ILE A 35 12.61 8.24 7.44
N THR A 36 12.39 8.70 6.20
CA THR A 36 12.53 10.11 5.83
C THR A 36 11.61 11.01 6.65
N GLY A 37 10.35 10.60 6.87
CA GLY A 37 9.39 11.33 7.70
C GLY A 37 9.81 11.40 9.17
N LEU A 38 10.41 10.33 9.71
CA LEU A 38 10.92 10.31 11.08
C LEU A 38 12.18 11.18 11.26
N LEU A 39 13.01 11.27 10.22
CA LEU A 39 14.20 12.12 10.19
C LEU A 39 13.90 13.60 9.91
N ALA A 40 12.75 13.91 9.30
CA ALA A 40 12.31 15.27 9.00
C ALA A 40 11.80 16.04 10.24
N THR A 41 11.89 15.48 11.44
CA THR A 41 11.47 16.14 12.68
C THR A 41 12.39 17.33 12.99
N PRO A 42 11.88 18.56 13.23
CA PRO A 42 12.71 19.73 13.49
C PRO A 42 13.62 19.54 14.70
N GLU A 43 14.88 19.95 14.59
CA GLU A 43 15.86 19.82 15.69
C GLU A 43 15.43 20.56 16.96
N GLU A 44 14.70 21.68 16.84
CA GLU A 44 14.16 22.43 17.99
C GLU A 44 13.27 21.59 18.91
N LEU A 45 12.43 20.71 18.34
CA LEU A 45 11.58 19.79 19.12
C LEU A 45 12.40 18.70 19.82
N VAL A 46 13.50 18.28 19.19
CA VAL A 46 14.44 17.30 19.75
C VAL A 46 15.31 17.94 20.85
N GLU A 47 15.67 19.21 20.71
CA GLU A 47 16.37 19.98 21.75
C GLU A 47 15.49 20.22 22.97
N LEU A 48 14.22 20.61 22.76
CA LEU A 48 13.26 20.79 23.85
C LEU A 48 13.06 19.50 24.66
N SER A 49 12.98 18.35 23.98
CA SER A 49 12.85 17.04 24.62
C SER A 49 14.08 16.68 25.47
N ARG A 50 15.28 17.03 24.99
CA ARG A 50 16.55 16.87 25.72
C ARG A 50 16.60 17.76 26.96
N TYR A 51 16.15 19.02 26.88
CA TYR A 51 16.04 19.91 28.04
C TYR A 51 15.07 19.38 29.10
N LEU A 52 13.97 18.76 28.67
CA LEU A 52 12.98 18.13 29.54
C LEU A 52 13.43 16.75 30.11
N ARG A 53 14.67 16.30 29.83
CA ARG A 53 15.16 14.94 30.18
C ARG A 53 14.20 13.84 29.72
N ALA A 54 13.53 14.02 28.59
CA ALA A 54 12.69 12.96 28.03
C ALA A 54 13.56 11.77 27.60
N GLY A 55 13.23 10.57 28.05
CA GLY A 55 13.94 9.36 27.60
C GLY A 55 13.71 9.11 26.10
N ARG A 56 14.68 8.46 25.41
CA ARG A 56 14.64 8.23 23.95
C ARG A 56 13.32 7.60 23.47
N TYR A 57 12.73 6.72 24.28
CA TYR A 57 11.45 6.09 23.95
C TYR A 57 10.28 7.08 23.94
N ARG A 58 10.30 8.06 24.85
CA ARG A 58 9.30 9.12 24.98
C ARG A 58 9.43 10.16 23.86
N GLU A 59 10.66 10.49 23.48
CA GLU A 59 10.94 11.35 22.32
C GLU A 59 10.41 10.73 21.03
N VAL A 60 10.70 9.45 20.79
CA VAL A 60 10.25 8.75 19.57
C VAL A 60 8.73 8.65 19.53
N THR A 61 8.09 8.23 20.63
CA THR A 61 6.63 7.98 20.64
C THR A 61 5.78 9.25 20.72
N GLN A 62 6.20 10.26 21.48
CA GLN A 62 5.39 11.46 21.74
C GLN A 62 5.73 12.66 20.86
N ILE A 63 6.91 12.70 20.23
CA ILE A 63 7.35 13.86 19.44
C ILE A 63 7.55 13.47 17.98
N ARG A 64 8.38 12.45 17.72
CA ARG A 64 8.71 12.04 16.34
C ARG A 64 7.57 11.30 15.65
N LEU A 65 6.88 10.38 16.35
CA LEU A 65 5.76 9.62 15.79
C LEU A 65 4.59 10.50 15.33
N PRO A 66 4.05 11.44 16.13
CA PRO A 66 2.93 12.28 15.68
C PRO A 66 3.33 13.26 14.57
N PHE A 67 4.59 13.71 14.52
CA PHE A 67 5.08 14.55 13.43
C PHE A 67 5.25 13.76 12.13
N ALA A 68 5.71 12.50 12.22
CA ALA A 68 5.89 11.62 11.08
C ALA A 68 4.58 10.98 10.57
N MET A 69 3.55 10.86 11.40
CA MET A 69 2.22 10.31 11.05
C MET A 69 1.68 10.79 9.69
N PRO A 70 1.54 12.11 9.40
CA PRO A 70 1.04 12.57 8.10
C PRO A 70 1.94 12.14 6.93
N CYS A 71 3.26 12.06 7.15
CA CYS A 71 4.20 11.57 6.16
C CYS A 71 4.02 10.07 5.89
N ILE A 72 3.82 9.26 6.94
CA ILE A 72 3.53 7.82 6.86
C ILE A 72 2.22 7.57 6.10
N PHE A 73 1.17 8.36 6.36
CA PHE A 73 -0.11 8.24 5.62
C PHE A 73 0.03 8.60 4.14
N SER A 74 0.78 9.67 3.84
CA SER A 74 1.10 10.03 2.45
C SER A 74 1.89 8.91 1.74
N ALA A 75 2.88 8.34 2.43
CA ALA A 75 3.64 7.20 1.96
C ALA A 75 2.77 5.98 1.67
N LEU A 76 1.89 5.64 2.61
CA LEU A 76 0.99 4.49 2.50
C LEU A 76 0.06 4.64 1.29
N ARG A 77 -0.48 5.84 1.05
CA ARG A 77 -1.30 6.15 -0.13
C ARG A 77 -0.53 5.97 -1.43
N ALA A 78 0.69 6.51 -1.53
CA ALA A 78 1.51 6.39 -2.72
C ALA A 78 1.90 4.92 -3.01
N SER A 79 2.29 4.20 -1.96
CA SER A 79 2.68 2.79 -2.05
C SER A 79 1.51 1.87 -2.35
N MET A 80 0.29 2.23 -1.95
CA MET A 80 -0.92 1.47 -2.29
C MET A 80 -1.20 1.51 -3.79
N THR A 81 -1.01 2.66 -4.45
CA THR A 81 -1.09 2.75 -5.92
C THR A 81 -0.04 1.88 -6.59
N LEU A 82 1.20 1.90 -6.08
CA LEU A 82 2.27 1.04 -6.58
C LEU A 82 1.97 -0.45 -6.36
N ALA A 83 1.36 -0.82 -5.24
CA ALA A 83 0.93 -2.18 -4.95
C ALA A 83 -0.13 -2.65 -5.96
N ILE A 84 -1.13 -1.81 -6.27
CA ILE A 84 -2.16 -2.15 -7.25
C ILE A 84 -1.53 -2.37 -8.63
N VAL A 85 -0.66 -1.46 -9.07
CA VAL A 85 0.06 -1.61 -10.35
C VAL A 85 0.91 -2.88 -10.34
N GLY A 86 1.67 -3.13 -9.27
CA GLY A 86 2.48 -4.33 -9.11
C GLY A 86 1.65 -5.63 -9.14
N ALA A 87 0.48 -5.64 -8.51
CA ALA A 87 -0.45 -6.76 -8.51
C ALA A 87 -0.97 -7.07 -9.92
N VAL A 88 -1.35 -6.02 -10.66
CA VAL A 88 -1.84 -6.16 -12.04
C VAL A 88 -0.72 -6.66 -12.97
N VAL A 89 0.50 -6.13 -12.82
CA VAL A 89 1.66 -6.60 -13.60
C VAL A 89 2.00 -8.06 -13.26
N ALA A 90 1.99 -8.43 -11.97
CA ALA A 90 2.21 -9.80 -11.55
C ALA A 90 1.12 -10.76 -12.06
N GLU A 91 -0.14 -10.30 -12.13
CA GLU A 91 -1.25 -11.01 -12.74
C GLU A 91 -1.10 -11.24 -14.24
N LEU A 92 -0.50 -10.29 -14.95
CA LEU A 92 -0.30 -10.41 -16.40
C LEU A 92 0.79 -11.41 -16.76
N VAL A 93 1.83 -11.53 -15.92
CA VAL A 93 3.02 -12.33 -16.24
C VAL A 93 2.94 -13.75 -15.68
N ALA A 94 2.41 -13.92 -14.46
CA ALA A 94 2.58 -15.15 -13.71
C ALA A 94 1.27 -15.84 -13.30
N ALA A 95 0.10 -15.29 -13.69
CA ALA A 95 -1.18 -15.83 -13.28
C ALA A 95 -1.95 -16.45 -14.44
N ASP A 96 -2.53 -17.63 -14.19
CA ASP A 96 -3.53 -18.25 -15.07
C ASP A 96 -4.96 -17.78 -14.75
N ARG A 97 -5.11 -16.90 -13.75
CA ARG A 97 -6.38 -16.39 -13.21
C ARG A 97 -6.16 -14.99 -12.64
N GLY A 98 -7.05 -14.05 -12.93
CA GLY A 98 -6.97 -12.68 -12.43
C GLY A 98 -7.63 -11.67 -13.36
N LEU A 99 -7.79 -10.43 -12.90
CA LEU A 99 -8.34 -9.34 -13.72
C LEU A 99 -7.34 -8.93 -14.80
N GLY A 100 -6.05 -8.85 -14.46
CA GLY A 100 -4.99 -8.61 -15.43
C GLY A 100 -4.96 -9.70 -16.52
N PHE A 101 -4.94 -10.97 -16.10
CA PHE A 101 -5.00 -12.11 -17.02
C PHE A 101 -6.25 -12.10 -17.91
N PHE A 102 -7.44 -11.82 -17.36
CA PHE A 102 -8.69 -11.76 -18.13
C PHE A 102 -8.65 -10.69 -19.23
N ILE A 103 -8.06 -9.52 -18.95
CA ILE A 103 -7.90 -8.44 -19.92
C ILE A 103 -6.91 -8.87 -21.02
N ALA A 104 -5.77 -9.45 -20.64
CA ALA A 104 -4.78 -9.95 -21.60
C ALA A 104 -5.36 -11.05 -22.50
N TYR A 105 -6.02 -12.04 -21.91
CA TYR A 105 -6.67 -13.14 -22.62
C TYR A 105 -7.75 -12.65 -23.59
N SER A 106 -8.62 -11.73 -23.15
CA SER A 106 -9.67 -11.14 -23.99
C SER A 106 -9.09 -10.34 -25.15
N THR A 107 -7.94 -9.70 -24.94
CA THR A 107 -7.20 -8.96 -25.98
C THR A 107 -6.60 -9.92 -27.00
N SER A 108 -6.00 -11.03 -26.58
CA SER A 108 -5.48 -12.07 -27.48
C SER A 108 -6.57 -12.75 -28.31
N MET A 109 -7.79 -12.88 -27.78
CA MET A 109 -8.95 -13.43 -28.49
C MET A 109 -9.67 -12.40 -29.39
N PHE A 110 -9.10 -11.19 -29.58
CA PHE A 110 -9.71 -10.07 -30.31
C PHE A 110 -11.12 -9.67 -29.80
N ARG A 111 -11.48 -10.05 -28.57
CA ARG A 111 -12.75 -9.66 -27.93
C ARG A 111 -12.55 -8.32 -27.20
N ILE A 112 -12.24 -7.29 -27.98
CA ILE A 112 -11.98 -5.93 -27.51
C ILE A 112 -13.09 -5.41 -26.56
N PRO A 113 -14.40 -5.63 -26.82
CA PRO A 113 -15.45 -5.18 -25.89
C PRO A 113 -15.32 -5.78 -24.47
N ALA A 114 -14.91 -7.05 -24.36
CA ALA A 114 -14.71 -7.72 -23.08
C ALA A 114 -13.46 -7.21 -22.36
N ALA A 115 -12.38 -6.94 -23.11
CA ALA A 115 -11.16 -6.33 -22.56
C ALA A 115 -11.44 -4.93 -21.97
N PHE A 116 -12.23 -4.09 -22.65
CA PHE A 116 -12.65 -2.78 -22.15
C PHE A 116 -13.59 -2.87 -20.93
N ALA A 117 -14.42 -3.92 -20.85
CA ALA A 117 -15.23 -4.16 -19.65
C ALA A 117 -14.34 -4.50 -18.43
N GLY A 118 -13.34 -5.38 -18.62
CA GLY A 118 -12.36 -5.71 -17.59
C GLY A 118 -11.53 -4.50 -17.16
N LEU A 119 -11.07 -3.69 -18.12
CA LEU A 119 -10.31 -2.47 -17.84
C LEU A 119 -11.14 -1.46 -17.03
N ARG A 120 -12.41 -1.25 -17.38
CA ARG A 120 -13.32 -0.38 -16.60
C ARG A 120 -13.48 -0.88 -15.17
N LEU A 121 -13.66 -2.18 -14.98
CA LEU A 121 -13.77 -2.77 -13.65
C LEU A 121 -12.48 -2.57 -12.83
N LEU A 122 -11.32 -2.74 -13.45
CA LEU A 122 -10.01 -2.51 -12.83
C LEU A 122 -9.83 -1.04 -12.40
N ILE A 123 -10.26 -0.08 -13.22
CA ILE A 123 -10.27 1.34 -12.88
C ILE A 123 -11.17 1.61 -11.67
N VAL A 124 -12.39 1.08 -11.67
CA VAL A 124 -13.34 1.25 -10.56
C VAL A 124 -12.77 0.69 -9.25
N ILE A 125 -12.19 -0.51 -9.28
CA ILE A 125 -11.56 -1.13 -8.10
C ILE A 125 -10.40 -0.29 -7.59
N SER A 126 -9.50 0.14 -8.50
CA SER A 126 -8.33 0.93 -8.15
C SER A 126 -8.71 2.28 -7.54
N LEU A 127 -9.69 2.97 -8.13
CA LEU A 127 -10.21 4.24 -7.60
C LEU A 127 -10.90 4.04 -6.25
N SER A 128 -11.70 2.98 -6.10
CA SER A 128 -12.39 2.68 -4.83
C SER A 128 -11.38 2.44 -3.71
N LEU A 129 -10.34 1.65 -3.98
CA LEU A 129 -9.23 1.41 -3.06
C LEU A 129 -8.47 2.70 -2.72
N PHE A 130 -8.21 3.56 -3.71
CA PHE A 130 -7.52 4.82 -3.51
C PHE A 130 -8.31 5.83 -2.65
N GLN A 131 -9.65 5.83 -2.78
CA GLN A 131 -10.54 6.71 -2.00
C GLN A 131 -10.71 6.25 -0.55
N LEU A 132 -10.60 4.95 -0.27
CA LEU A 132 -10.66 4.41 1.10
C LEU A 132 -9.49 4.89 1.98
N VAL A 133 -8.31 5.15 1.39
CA VAL A 133 -7.11 5.55 2.15
C VAL A 133 -7.28 6.88 2.91
N PRO A 134 -7.73 8.00 2.29
CA PRO A 134 -7.96 9.25 3.01
C PRO A 134 -9.11 9.19 4.02
N GLU A 135 -10.06 8.26 3.89
CA GLU A 135 -11.14 8.06 4.88
C GLU A 135 -10.64 7.38 6.16
N VAL A 136 -9.57 6.59 6.08
CA VAL A 136 -8.91 5.98 7.25
C VAL A 136 -8.02 6.99 8.00
N GLN A 137 -7.58 8.04 7.32
CA GLN A 137 -6.72 9.10 7.88
C GLN A 137 -7.32 9.80 9.13
N PRO A 138 -8.60 10.22 9.17
CA PRO A 138 -9.18 10.83 10.37
C PRO A 138 -9.33 9.87 11.56
N LEU A 139 -9.32 8.55 11.33
CA LEU A 139 -9.45 7.55 12.40
C LEU A 139 -8.15 7.33 13.16
N ALA A 140 -7.01 7.38 12.46
CA ALA A 140 -5.69 7.10 13.02
C ALA A 140 -4.96 8.34 13.54
N ALA A 141 -5.30 9.53 13.01
CA ALA A 141 -4.71 10.80 13.43
C ALA A 141 -5.79 11.84 13.80
N PRO A 142 -6.60 11.61 14.85
CA PRO A 142 -7.58 12.58 15.33
C PRO A 142 -6.96 13.92 15.77
N TRP A 143 -5.64 13.94 16.00
CA TRP A 143 -4.85 15.11 16.40
C TRP A 143 -4.22 15.91 15.24
N SER A 144 -4.26 15.43 13.98
CA SER A 144 -3.59 16.11 12.85
C SER A 144 -4.45 17.17 12.13
N LEU A 145 -5.53 17.65 12.75
CA LEU A 145 -6.42 18.66 12.17
C LEU A 145 -6.11 20.06 12.70
N PRO A 146 -5.36 20.91 11.98
CA PRO A 146 -5.77 22.29 11.80
C PRO A 146 -6.85 22.29 10.70
N LYS A 147 -8.09 22.58 11.10
CA LYS A 147 -9.17 22.92 10.17
C LYS A 147 -8.67 24.01 9.21
N ARG A 148 -8.74 23.76 7.91
CA ARG A 148 -8.77 24.82 6.89
C ARG A 148 -10.05 24.71 6.11
#